data_AF-A0A1V2AYY1-F1
#
_entry.id   AF-A0A1V2AYY1-F1
#
_cell.length_a   1.000
_cell.length_b   1.000
_cell.length_c   1.000
_cell.angle_alpha   90.00
_cell.angle_beta   90.00
_cell.angle_gamma   90.00
#
_symmetry.space_group_name_H-M   'P 1'
#
loop_
_entity.id
_entity.type
_entity.pdbx_description
1 polymer ?
#
loop_
_entity_poly.entity_id
_entity_poly.type
_entity_poly.pdbx_seq_one_letter_code
_entity_poly.pdbx_strand_id
1 'polypeptide(L)'
;MTVSDIYEKLYSRAYYDKTENNKFRFLNNSLFIDRRSIVPIVIHMLDGIFYIQAFKQIANESLFRLEINEDDIKIYSAIDDHPLWTLE
;
A
#
# COMPACT_ATOMS: atom_id res chain seq x y z
N MET A 1 11.74 -10.22 6.21
CA MET A 1 10.89 -9.91 5.04
C MET A 1 11.70 -9.02 4.12
N THR A 2 11.83 -9.35 2.85
CA THR A 2 12.51 -8.57 1.81
C THR A 2 11.51 -7.73 1.03
N VAL A 3 11.97 -6.77 0.23
CA VAL A 3 11.09 -6.03 -0.70
C VAL A 3 10.35 -6.97 -1.66
N SER A 4 11.01 -8.06 -2.11
CA SER A 4 10.37 -9.08 -2.95
C SER A 4 9.23 -9.79 -2.21
N ASP A 5 9.43 -10.16 -0.95
CA ASP A 5 8.39 -10.80 -0.12
C ASP A 5 7.16 -9.88 0.04
N ILE A 6 7.38 -8.56 0.16
CA ILE A 6 6.31 -7.56 0.20
C ILE A 6 5.52 -7.55 -1.10
N TYR A 7 6.22 -7.52 -2.24
CA TYR A 7 5.58 -7.57 -3.55
C TYR A 7 4.76 -8.85 -3.72
N GLU A 8 5.30 -10.01 -3.37
CA GLU A 8 4.57 -11.29 -3.42
C GLU A 8 3.31 -11.26 -2.55
N LYS A 9 3.42 -10.78 -1.31
CA LYS A 9 2.27 -10.69 -0.40
C LYS A 9 1.20 -9.76 -0.94
N LEU A 10 1.56 -8.55 -1.37
CA LEU A 10 0.61 -7.57 -1.93
C LEU A 10 -0.04 -8.03 -3.24
N TYR A 11 0.64 -8.86 -4.05
CA TYR A 11 0.13 -9.28 -5.36
C TYR A 11 -0.69 -10.57 -5.28
N SER A 12 -0.70 -11.21 -4.11
CA SER A 12 -1.39 -12.49 -3.89
C SER A 12 -2.91 -12.39 -4.08
N ARG A 13 -3.51 -11.24 -3.73
CA ARG A 13 -4.96 -11.03 -3.78
C ARG A 13 -5.32 -9.56 -3.94
N ALA A 14 -6.62 -9.32 -4.08
CA ALA A 14 -7.17 -7.98 -3.88
C ALA A 14 -7.56 -7.82 -2.40
N TYR A 15 -7.44 -6.60 -1.92
CA TYR A 15 -7.77 -6.22 -0.56
C TYR A 15 -8.93 -5.24 -0.56
N TYR A 16 -9.64 -5.19 0.55
CA TYR A 16 -10.69 -4.20 0.79
C TYR A 16 -10.30 -3.36 2.00
N ASP A 17 -10.51 -2.06 1.89
CA ASP A 17 -10.36 -1.17 3.04
C ASP A 17 -11.51 -1.36 4.02
N LYS A 18 -11.17 -1.56 5.30
CA LYS A 18 -12.13 -1.79 6.39
C LYS A 18 -13.06 -0.61 6.62
N THR A 19 -12.65 0.61 6.27
CA THR A 19 -13.40 1.84 6.56
C THR A 19 -14.29 2.29 5.40
N GLU A 20 -13.75 2.37 4.18
CA GLU A 20 -14.44 3.01 3.05
C GLU A 20 -14.91 2.02 1.97
N ASN A 21 -14.74 0.71 2.18
CA ASN A 21 -15.11 -0.34 1.23
C ASN A 21 -14.39 -0.22 -0.14
N ASN A 22 -13.33 0.59 -0.20
CA ASN A 22 -12.51 0.77 -1.39
C ASN A 22 -11.71 -0.52 -1.67
N LYS A 23 -11.67 -0.95 -2.92
CA LYS A 23 -10.91 -2.14 -3.35
C LYS A 23 -9.53 -1.77 -3.83
N PHE A 24 -8.51 -2.36 -3.20
CA PHE A 24 -7.11 -2.21 -3.55
C PHE A 24 -6.58 -3.47 -4.23
N ARG A 25 -5.82 -3.32 -5.31
CA ARG A 25 -5.10 -4.43 -5.95
C ARG A 25 -3.73 -3.98 -6.41
N PHE A 26 -2.72 -4.77 -6.10
CA PHE A 26 -1.35 -4.53 -6.52
C PHE A 26 -1.02 -5.45 -7.70
N LEU A 27 -0.57 -4.87 -8.82
CA LEU A 27 -0.24 -5.60 -10.04
C LEU A 27 0.81 -4.84 -10.86
N ASN A 28 1.85 -5.52 -11.33
CA ASN A 28 2.89 -4.98 -12.22
C ASN A 28 3.43 -3.59 -11.82
N ASN A 29 3.75 -3.43 -10.53
CA ASN A 29 4.25 -2.20 -9.90
C ASN A 29 3.25 -1.04 -9.97
N SER A 30 1.97 -1.38 -9.95
CA SER A 30 0.88 -0.41 -9.93
C SER A 30 -0.14 -0.77 -8.86
N LEU A 31 -0.66 0.26 -8.20
CA LEU A 31 -1.77 0.19 -7.28
C LEU A 31 -3.06 0.55 -8.02
N PHE A 32 -4.03 -0.36 -7.97
CA PHE A 32 -5.36 -0.20 -8.53
C PHE A 32 -6.33 0.09 -7.39
N ILE A 33 -7.12 1.16 -7.52
CA ILE A 33 -8.14 1.56 -6.54
C ILE A 33 -9.50 1.60 -7.25
N ASP A 34 -10.43 0.75 -6.82
CA ASP A 34 -11.83 0.63 -7.30
C ASP A 34 -12.04 0.61 -8.81
N ARG A 35 -11.02 0.17 -9.57
CA ARG A 35 -10.97 0.22 -11.05
C ARG A 35 -11.00 1.65 -11.63
N ARG A 36 -10.95 2.69 -10.79
CA ARG A 36 -11.00 4.10 -11.20
C ARG A 36 -9.63 4.70 -11.37
N SER A 37 -8.66 4.22 -10.60
CA SER A 37 -7.30 4.75 -10.58
C SER A 37 -6.29 3.64 -10.68
N ILE A 38 -5.27 3.88 -11.50
CA ILE A 38 -4.07 3.06 -11.63
C ILE A 38 -2.90 4.00 -11.34
N VAL A 39 -2.16 3.70 -10.27
CA VAL A 39 -1.06 4.54 -9.82
C VAL A 39 0.21 3.70 -9.82
N PRO A 40 1.22 4.03 -10.65
CA PRO A 40 2.51 3.37 -10.56
C PRO A 40 3.12 3.57 -9.17
N ILE A 41 3.70 2.51 -8.63
CA ILE A 41 4.30 2.48 -7.30
C ILE A 41 5.67 1.80 -7.30
N VAL A 42 6.51 2.19 -6.35
CA VAL A 42 7.76 1.51 -6.01
C VAL A 42 7.80 1.26 -4.51
N ILE A 43 8.16 0.04 -4.12
CA ILE A 43 8.35 -0.34 -2.73
C ILE A 43 9.84 -0.29 -2.41
N HIS A 44 10.19 0.39 -1.33
CA HIS A 44 11.56 0.47 -0.83
C HIS A 44 11.59 0.22 0.67
N MET A 45 12.76 -0.17 1.17
CA MET A 45 13.02 -0.40 2.58
C MET A 45 14.07 0.58 3.06
N LEU A 46 13.78 1.30 4.14
CA LEU A 46 14.70 2.22 4.80
C LEU A 46 14.69 1.87 6.29
N ASP A 47 15.86 1.55 6.85
CA ASP A 47 16.02 1.22 8.27
C ASP A 47 15.06 0.14 8.81
N GLY A 48 14.74 -0.86 7.96
CA GLY A 48 13.82 -1.94 8.30
C GLY A 48 12.33 -1.60 8.17
N ILE A 49 12.00 -0.38 7.76
CA ILE A 49 10.64 0.09 7.50
C ILE A 49 10.37 0.05 5.99
N PHE A 50 9.19 -0.45 5.61
CA PHE A 50 8.78 -0.48 4.21
C PHE A 50 7.96 0.75 3.83
N TYR A 51 8.17 1.23 2.62
CA TYR A 51 7.46 2.38 2.08
C TYR A 51 6.97 2.11 0.67
N ILE A 52 5.76 2.59 0.35
CA ILE A 52 5.24 2.72 -1.00
C ILE A 52 5.45 4.15 -1.45
N GLN A 53 6.24 4.34 -2.51
CA GLN A 53 6.27 5.59 -3.26
C GLN A 53 5.30 5.49 -4.43
N ALA A 54 4.25 6.30 -4.43
CA ALA A 54 3.37 6.52 -5.56
C ALA A 54 3.94 7.60 -6.49
N PHE A 55 3.80 7.38 -7.80
CA PHE A 55 4.25 8.33 -8.84
C PHE A 55 3.22 9.43 -9.11
N LYS A 56 2.03 9.30 -8.51
CA LYS A 56 0.98 10.30 -8.49
C LYS A 56 0.46 10.39 -7.07
N GLN A 57 0.13 11.61 -6.62
CA GLN A 57 -0.43 11.80 -5.28
C GLN A 57 -1.76 11.04 -5.13
N ILE A 58 -1.90 10.36 -4.00
CA ILE A 58 -3.11 9.72 -3.50
C ILE A 58 -3.38 10.36 -2.14
N ALA A 59 -4.59 10.90 -1.93
CA ALA A 59 -4.92 11.62 -0.69
C ALA A 59 -3.90 12.73 -0.32
N ASN A 60 -3.42 13.49 -1.31
CA ASN A 60 -2.38 14.54 -1.20
C ASN A 60 -0.97 14.06 -0.81
N GLU A 61 -0.75 12.74 -0.71
CA GLU A 61 0.53 12.14 -0.36
C GLU A 61 1.08 11.28 -1.50
N SER A 62 2.40 11.12 -1.53
CA SER A 62 3.07 10.25 -2.51
C SER A 62 3.95 9.19 -1.87
N LEU A 63 4.14 9.24 -0.55
CA LEU A 63 4.94 8.30 0.20
C LEU A 63 4.08 7.77 1.34
N PHE A 64 4.04 6.46 1.50
CA PHE A 64 3.24 5.80 2.51
C PHE A 64 4.06 4.75 3.22
N ARG A 65 3.98 4.68 4.55
CA ARG A 65 4.60 3.59 5.30
C ARG A 65 3.71 2.36 5.25
N LEU A 66 4.31 1.20 5.03
CA LEU A 66 3.67 -0.11 5.04
C LEU A 66 3.98 -0.85 6.34
N GLU A 67 2.93 -1.33 6.98
CA GLU A 67 3.02 -2.35 8.04
C GLU A 67 2.19 -3.55 7.59
N ILE A 68 2.83 -4.72 7.56
CA ILE A 68 2.19 -5.95 7.11
C ILE A 68 2.19 -6.95 8.26
N ASN A 69 0.99 -7.25 8.76
CA ASN A 69 0.76 -8.23 9.81
C ASN A 69 0.27 -9.56 9.21
N GLU A 70 -0.03 -10.55 10.05
CA GLU A 70 -0.56 -11.84 9.60
C GLU A 70 -1.94 -11.66 8.94
N ASP A 71 -2.80 -10.85 9.56
CA ASP A 71 -4.20 -10.70 9.18
C ASP A 71 -4.51 -9.48 8.31
N ASP A 72 -3.74 -8.39 8.48
CA ASP A 72 -4.01 -7.12 7.79
C ASP A 72 -2.75 -6.43 7.25
N ILE A 73 -2.99 -5.47 6.35
CA ILE A 73 -1.97 -4.55 5.84
C ILE A 73 -2.43 -3.14 6.16
N LYS A 74 -1.59 -2.40 6.90
CA LYS A 74 -1.84 -1.01 7.23
C LYS A 74 -0.95 -0.11 6.41
N ILE A 75 -1.58 0.89 5.80
CA ILE A 75 -0.90 1.93 5.02
C ILE A 75 -1.03 3.22 5.81
N TYR A 76 0.10 3.76 6.24
CA TYR A 76 0.19 4.98 7.01
C TYR A 76 0.61 6.15 6.14
N SER A 77 0.18 7.35 6.53
CA SER A 77 0.79 8.58 6.04
C SER A 77 2.30 8.57 6.36
N ALA A 78 3.10 9.16 5.48
CA ALA A 78 4.52 9.38 5.80
C ALA A 78 4.73 10.60 6.71
N ILE A 79 3.70 11.41 6.89
CA ILE A 79 3.73 12.67 7.65
C ILE A 79 3.11 12.46 9.03
N ASP A 80 2.03 11.68 9.10
CA ASP A 80 1.30 11.39 10.33
C ASP A 80 1.31 9.88 10.67
N ASP A 81 1.47 9.53 11.94
CA ASP A 81 1.48 8.14 12.41
C ASP A 81 0.10 7.45 12.42
N HIS A 82 -0.90 8.06 11.77
CA HIS A 82 -2.24 7.51 11.65
C HIS A 82 -2.37 6.62 10.41
N PRO A 83 -2.99 5.42 10.54
CA PRO A 83 -3.24 4.57 9.39
C PRO A 83 -4.29 5.23 8.49
N LEU A 84 -3.95 5.44 7.21
CA LEU A 84 -4.85 5.94 6.19
C LEU A 84 -5.80 4.83 5.71
N TRP A 85 -5.27 3.61 5.54
CA TRP A 85 -6.03 2.46 5.09
C TRP A 85 -5.65 1.21 5.86
N THR A 86 -6.64 0.38 6.17
CA THR A 86 -6.42 -0.96 6.73
C THR A 86 -7.06 -1.98 5.81
N LEU A 87 -6.21 -2.78 5.17
CA LEU A 87 -6.54 -3.69 4.08
C LEU A 87 -6.65 -5.14 4.59
N GLU A 88 -7.77 -5.80 4.27
CA GLU A 88 -8.04 -7.23 4.54
C GLU A 88 -8.39 -8.04 3.28
#